data_AF-A0A7V3BUB1-F1
#
_entry.id   AF-A0A7V3BUB1-F1
#
_cell.length_a   1.000
_cell.length_b   1.000
_cell.length_c   1.000
_cell.angle_alpha   90.00
_cell.angle_beta   90.00
_cell.angle_gamma   90.00
#
_symmetry.space_group_name_H-M   'P 1'
#
loop_
_entity.id
_entity.type
_entity.pdbx_description
1 polymer ?
#
loop_
_entity_poly.entity_id
_entity_poly.type
_entity_poly.pdbx_seq_one_letter_code
_entity_poly.pdbx_strand_id
1 'polypeptide(L)'
;MGKTASQSVIVRASMKALEYREEAWRAHDREAGPPDPGSLPDPALLAIMRYPAEDLPPEARRAVRSERRRRVRPHGAADAILGLAVLALLGLSGIVIGWFLLVP
;
A
#
# COMPACT_ATOMS: atom_id res chain seq x y z
N MET A 1 -3.65 26.16 7.98
CA MET A 1 -3.87 25.28 9.15
C MET A 1 -3.87 23.79 8.74
N GLY A 2 -2.72 23.25 8.30
CA GLY A 2 -2.64 21.85 7.82
C GLY A 2 -1.48 21.03 8.37
N LYS A 3 -0.41 21.67 8.87
CA LYS A 3 0.80 20.97 9.36
C LYS A 3 0.56 20.17 10.65
N THR A 4 -0.26 20.69 11.57
CA THR A 4 -0.53 20.07 12.87
C THR A 4 -1.39 18.80 12.74
N ALA A 5 -2.34 18.78 11.80
CA ALA A 5 -3.15 17.61 11.51
C ALA A 5 -2.32 16.47 10.89
N SER A 6 -1.42 16.77 9.96
CA SER A 6 -0.53 15.73 9.40
C SER A 6 0.47 15.19 10.43
N GLN A 7 0.98 16.04 11.32
CA GLN A 7 1.87 15.60 12.40
C GLN A 7 1.16 14.65 13.38
N SER A 8 -0.08 14.94 13.77
CA SER A 8 -0.83 14.07 14.68
C SER A 8 -1.16 12.71 14.06
N VAL A 9 -1.43 12.65 12.75
CA VAL A 9 -1.63 11.39 12.01
C VAL A 9 -0.35 10.56 11.98
N ILE A 10 0.80 11.18 11.69
CA ILE A 10 2.09 10.48 11.66
C ILE A 10 2.45 9.93 13.05
N VAL A 11 2.26 10.74 14.11
CA VAL A 11 2.55 10.31 15.48
C VAL A 11 1.65 9.14 15.90
N ARG A 12 0.34 9.22 15.59
CA ARG A 12 -0.61 8.14 15.88
C ARG A 12 -0.26 6.85 15.13
N ALA A 13 0.18 6.97 13.88
CA ALA A 13 0.63 5.85 13.07
C ALA A 13 1.89 5.20 13.65
N SER A 14 2.87 6.00 14.09
CA SER A 14 4.08 5.49 14.76
C SER A 14 3.76 4.79 16.08
N MET A 15 2.83 5.32 16.89
CA MET A 15 2.39 4.67 18.12
C MET A 15 1.74 3.31 17.85
N LYS A 16 0.86 3.23 16.84
CA LYS A 16 0.23 1.96 16.43
C LYS A 16 1.25 0.95 15.87
N ALA A 17 2.26 1.41 15.14
CA ALA A 17 3.36 0.57 14.68
C ALA A 17 4.18 -0.01 15.85
N LEU A 18 4.41 0.79 16.89
CA LEU A 18 5.12 0.37 18.09
C LEU A 18 4.30 -0.64 18.91
N GLU A 19 3.00 -0.39 19.09
CA GLU A 19 2.08 -1.30 19.79
C GLU A 19 2.04 -2.67 19.11
N TYR A 20 1.91 -2.69 17.78
CA TYR A 20 1.95 -3.93 17.00
C TYR A 20 3.29 -4.65 17.10
N ARG A 21 4.42 -3.93 17.13
CA ARG A 21 5.74 -4.52 17.36
C ARG A 21 5.80 -5.23 18.70
N GLU A 22 5.38 -4.56 19.76
CA GLU A 22 5.42 -5.11 21.11
C GLU A 22 4.53 -6.35 21.22
N GLU A 23 3.34 -6.28 20.63
CA GLU A 23 2.42 -7.41 20.60
C GLU A 23 2.91 -8.57 19.74
N ALA A 24 3.61 -8.28 18.64
CA ALA A 24 4.26 -9.29 17.81
C ALA A 24 5.37 -10.02 18.56
N TRP A 25 6.18 -9.31 19.36
CA TRP A 25 7.19 -9.94 20.22
C TRP A 25 6.54 -10.74 21.36
N ARG A 26 5.51 -10.20 22.02
CA ARG A 26 4.76 -10.97 23.04
C ARG A 26 4.10 -12.22 22.48
N ALA A 27 3.60 -12.17 21.25
CA ALA A 27 3.04 -13.34 20.57
C ALA A 27 4.14 -14.36 20.25
N HIS A 28 5.30 -13.91 19.78
CA HIS A 28 6.45 -14.75 19.51
C HIS A 28 6.97 -15.46 20.77
N ASP A 29 7.10 -14.73 21.88
CA ASP A 29 7.54 -15.28 23.17
C ASP A 29 6.55 -16.31 23.75
N ARG A 30 5.28 -16.24 23.33
CA ARG A 30 4.22 -17.20 23.70
C ARG A 30 4.05 -18.32 22.67
N GLU A 31 4.90 -18.37 21.64
CA GLU A 31 4.76 -19.28 20.49
C GLU A 31 3.35 -19.20 19.84
N ALA A 32 2.71 -18.04 19.94
CA ALA A 32 1.41 -17.76 19.36
C ALA A 32 1.57 -17.18 17.94
N GLY A 33 0.53 -17.34 17.12
CA GLY A 33 0.50 -16.76 15.78
C GLY A 33 0.63 -15.23 15.81
N PRO A 34 1.17 -14.62 14.73
CA PRO A 34 1.40 -13.18 14.69
C PRO A 34 0.07 -12.38 14.77
N PRO A 35 0.07 -11.19 15.39
CA PRO A 35 -1.09 -10.32 15.42
C PRO A 35 -1.53 -9.93 14.00
N ASP A 36 -2.83 -9.69 13.80
CA ASP A 36 -3.37 -9.38 12.48
C ASP A 36 -2.98 -7.95 12.03
N PRO A 37 -2.14 -7.82 10.98
CA PRO A 37 -1.76 -6.51 10.44
C PRO A 37 -2.90 -5.79 9.70
N GLY A 38 -4.02 -6.47 9.41
CA GLY A 38 -5.19 -5.86 8.77
C GLY A 38 -5.84 -4.76 9.60
N SER A 39 -5.68 -4.82 10.92
CA SER A 39 -6.15 -3.82 11.88
C SER A 39 -5.36 -2.49 11.82
N LEU A 40 -4.19 -2.49 11.17
CA LEU A 40 -3.32 -1.32 11.11
C LEU A 40 -3.75 -0.32 10.02
N PRO A 41 -3.67 0.99 10.30
CA PRO A 41 -3.82 2.01 9.26
C PRO A 41 -2.60 2.01 8.33
N ASP A 42 -2.81 2.35 7.06
CA ASP A 42 -1.76 2.42 6.03
C ASP A 42 -0.47 3.16 6.46
N PRO A 43 -0.55 4.35 7.11
CA PRO A 43 0.66 5.02 7.59
C PRO A 43 1.41 4.23 8.67
N ALA A 44 0.72 3.44 9.51
CA ALA A 44 1.37 2.58 10.49
C ALA A 44 2.06 1.39 9.80
N LEU A 45 1.42 0.83 8.77
CA LEU A 45 2.01 -0.23 7.96
C LEU A 45 3.30 0.21 7.26
N LEU A 46 3.33 1.46 6.77
CA LEU A 46 4.52 2.09 6.21
C LEU A 46 5.60 2.39 7.27
N ALA A 47 5.19 2.81 8.47
CA ALA A 47 6.10 3.04 9.58
C ALA A 47 6.80 1.73 10.01
N ILE A 48 6.06 0.62 10.12
CA ILE A 48 6.62 -0.72 10.42
C ILE A 48 7.68 -1.11 9.39
N MET A 49 7.43 -0.83 8.10
CA MET A 49 8.36 -1.15 7.01
C MET A 49 9.65 -0.29 7.00
N ARG A 50 9.68 0.83 7.72
CA ARG A 50 10.91 1.64 7.89
C ARG A 50 11.82 1.11 8.99
N TYR A 51 11.33 0.26 9.90
CA TYR A 51 12.17 -0.32 10.94
C TYR A 51 13.13 -1.37 10.35
N PRO A 52 14.33 -1.53 10.94
CA PRO A 52 15.27 -2.56 10.56
C PRO A 52 14.67 -3.96 10.71
N ALA A 53 15.18 -4.91 9.92
CA ALA A 53 14.62 -6.25 9.84
C ALA A 53 14.69 -7.03 11.16
N GLU A 54 15.60 -6.66 12.06
CA GLU A 54 15.77 -7.25 13.39
C GLU A 54 14.71 -6.78 14.40
N ASP A 55 14.01 -5.68 14.14
CA ASP A 55 13.07 -5.08 15.10
C ASP A 55 11.71 -5.80 15.17
N LEU A 56 11.43 -6.73 14.25
CA LEU A 56 10.18 -7.49 14.18
C LEU A 56 10.45 -8.99 14.02
N PRO A 57 9.67 -9.87 14.68
CA PRO A 57 9.76 -11.31 14.44
C PRO A 57 9.41 -11.64 12.98
N PRO A 58 10.04 -12.69 12.41
CA PRO A 58 9.97 -12.99 10.98
C PRO A 58 8.55 -13.29 10.50
N GLU A 59 7.71 -13.85 11.36
CA GLU A 59 6.30 -14.19 11.09
C GLU A 59 5.43 -12.95 10.95
N ALA A 60 5.50 -12.03 11.93
CA ALA A 60 4.79 -10.76 11.89
C ALA A 60 5.24 -9.91 10.68
N ARG A 61 6.53 -9.97 10.32
CA ARG A 61 7.05 -9.28 9.12
C ARG A 61 6.53 -9.87 7.82
N ARG A 62 6.29 -11.19 7.76
CA ARG A 62 5.64 -11.82 6.58
C ARG A 62 4.19 -11.38 6.48
N ALA A 63 3.47 -11.37 7.59
CA ALA A 63 2.07 -10.90 7.66
C ALA A 63 1.93 -9.44 7.21
N VAL A 64 2.77 -8.53 7.71
CA VAL A 64 2.75 -7.12 7.30
C VAL A 64 3.03 -6.96 5.80
N ARG A 65 3.97 -7.73 5.25
CA ARG A 65 4.29 -7.69 3.81
C ARG A 65 3.16 -8.25 2.94
N SER A 66 2.48 -9.31 3.36
CA SER A 66 1.34 -9.86 2.63
C SER A 66 0.17 -8.89 2.63
N GLU A 67 -0.13 -8.27 3.77
CA GLU A 67 -1.20 -7.27 3.87
C GLU A 67 -0.88 -6.01 3.06
N ARG A 68 0.38 -5.53 3.06
CA ARG A 68 0.80 -4.45 2.14
C ARG A 68 0.56 -4.83 0.69
N ARG A 69 0.98 -6.03 0.27
CA ARG A 69 0.78 -6.50 -1.10
C ARG A 69 -0.71 -6.54 -1.44
N ARG A 70 -1.55 -6.98 -0.50
CA ARG A 70 -3.01 -7.01 -0.67
C ARG A 70 -3.59 -5.60 -0.88
N ARG A 71 -3.09 -4.58 -0.19
CA ARG A 71 -3.55 -3.18 -0.34
C ARG A 71 -2.99 -2.44 -1.56
N VAL A 72 -1.77 -2.78 -1.99
CA VAL A 72 -1.14 -2.18 -3.19
C VAL A 72 -1.68 -2.78 -4.49
N ARG A 73 -2.03 -4.08 -4.49
CA ARG A 73 -2.55 -4.80 -5.66
C ARG A 73 -3.81 -4.20 -6.30
N PRO A 74 -4.82 -3.66 -5.57
CA PRO A 74 -5.98 -3.04 -6.20
C PRO A 74 -5.65 -1.73 -6.94
N HIS A 75 -4.68 -0.94 -6.46
CA HIS A 75 -4.33 0.34 -7.08
C HIS A 75 -3.50 0.16 -8.36
N GLY A 76 -2.54 -0.77 -8.38
CA GLY A 76 -1.70 -0.99 -9.56
C GLY A 76 -2.45 -1.57 -10.77
N ALA A 77 -3.48 -2.38 -10.54
CA ALA A 77 -4.30 -2.95 -11.61
C ALA A 77 -5.22 -1.90 -12.25
N ALA A 78 -5.81 -1.01 -11.44
CA ALA A 78 -6.68 0.06 -11.93
C ALA A 78 -5.91 1.07 -12.81
N ASP A 79 -4.70 1.45 -12.39
CA ASP A 79 -3.84 2.35 -13.19
C ASP A 79 -3.42 1.73 -14.52
N ALA A 80 -3.12 0.42 -14.54
CA ALA A 80 -2.77 -0.29 -15.77
C ALA A 80 -3.95 -0.32 -16.76
N ILE A 81 -5.17 -0.59 -16.27
CA ILE A 81 -6.39 -0.60 -17.09
C ILE A 81 -6.68 0.81 -17.62
N LEU A 82 -6.56 1.84 -16.77
CA LEU A 82 -6.76 3.22 -17.17
C LEU A 82 -5.75 3.66 -18.24
N GLY A 83 -4.48 3.30 -18.07
CA GLY A 83 -3.43 3.55 -19.06
C GLY A 83 -3.71 2.89 -20.40
N LEU A 84 -4.16 1.62 -20.39
CA LEU A 84 -4.54 0.88 -21.59
C LEU A 84 -5.76 1.51 -22.27
N ALA A 85 -6.76 1.93 -21.49
CA ALA A 85 -7.95 2.61 -22.01
C ALA A 85 -7.60 3.94 -22.69
N VAL A 86 -6.72 4.75 -22.08
CA VAL A 86 -6.24 6.01 -22.68
C VAL A 86 -5.48 5.73 -23.97
N LEU A 87 -4.60 4.72 -23.98
CA LEU A 87 -3.83 4.35 -25.18
C LEU A 87 -4.76 3.91 -26.32
N ALA A 88 -5.78 3.11 -26.01
CA ALA A 88 -6.78 2.65 -26.96
C ALA A 88 -7.62 3.81 -27.51
N LEU A 89 -8.03 4.76 -26.65
CA LEU A 89 -8.76 5.96 -27.08
C LEU A 89 -7.91 6.82 -28.01
N LEU A 90 -6.63 7.00 -27.69
CA LEU A 90 -5.69 7.77 -28.51
C LEU A 90 -5.48 7.11 -29.88
N GLY A 91 -5.31 5.79 -29.90
CA GLY A 91 -5.21 5.01 -31.14
C GLY A 91 -6.47 5.12 -32.01
N LEU A 92 -7.66 4.97 -31.41
CA LEU A 92 -8.94 5.17 -32.09
C LEU A 92 -9.05 6.59 -32.66
N SER A 93 -8.64 7.62 -31.91
CA SER A 93 -8.67 9.00 -32.39
C SER A 93 -7.78 9.21 -33.61
N GLY A 94 -6.57 8.63 -33.61
CA GLY A 94 -5.65 8.70 -34.75
C GLY A 94 -6.19 7.98 -35.99
N ILE A 95 -6.86 6.84 -35.80
CA ILE A 95 -7.49 6.09 -36.90
C ILE A 95 -8.65 6.89 -37.50
N VAL A 96 -9.51 7.50 -36.67
CA VAL A 96 -10.64 8.32 -37.13
C VAL A 96 -10.16 9.55 -37.88
N ILE A 97 -9.17 10.27 -37.36
CA ILE A 97 -8.60 11.46 -38.00
C ILE A 97 -7.89 11.08 -39.31
N GLY A 98 -7.11 10.00 -39.30
CA GLY A 98 -6.44 9.48 -40.50
C GLY A 98 -7.42 9.07 -41.58
N TRP A 99 -8.53 8.43 -41.21
CA TRP A 99 -9.60 8.06 -42.15
C TRP A 99 -10.29 9.29 -42.74
N PHE A 100 -10.60 10.30 -41.91
CA PHE A 100 -11.25 11.53 -42.35
C PHE A 100 -10.36 12.37 -43.30
N LEU A 101 -9.03 12.26 -43.19
CA LEU A 101 -8.08 12.91 -44.10
C LEU A 101 -7.85 12.11 -45.40
N LEU A 102 -8.12 10.80 -45.39
CA LEU A 102 -7.87 9.91 -46.54
C LEU A 102 -9.11 9.74 -47.45
N VAL A 103 -10.31 9.98 -46.92
CA VAL A 103 -11.55 9.99 -47.70
C VAL A 103 -11.72 11.40 -48.31
N PRO A 104 -11.59 11.56 -49.64
CA PRO A 104 -11.78 12.85 -50.32
C PRO A 104 -13.23 13.32 -50.30
#